data_AF-A0A1Q5WNP0-F1
#
_entry.id   AF-A0A1Q5WNP0-F1
#
_cell.length_a   1.000
_cell.length_b   1.000
_cell.length_c   1.000
_cell.angle_alpha   90.00
_cell.angle_beta   90.00
_cell.angle_gamma   90.00
#
_symmetry.space_group_name_H-M   'P 1'
#
loop_
_entity.id
_entity.type
_entity.pdbx_description
1 polymer ?
#
loop_
_entity_poly.entity_id
_entity_poly.type
_entity_poly.pdbx_seq_one_letter_code
_entity_poly.pdbx_strand_id
1 'polypeptide(L)'
;MHFNSVEGTGETAPTKKTIPDWIKERWEAGNKFNKENRPRYPYNEVELEAKEAGGKKYVVDSYVPNKQIVSRKFTQLSEVKESTAIGYLKELTQKYSSGSKISNGAFTPNALKGGQLKGQLILEVPMQNKPIPQTILDEATKNRILIKDINGKVYN
;
A
#
# COMPACT_ATOMS: atom_id res chain seq x y z
N MET A 1 -41.69 -56.34 2.49
CA MET A 1 -41.69 -55.16 1.62
C MET A 1 -41.41 -53.94 2.49
N HIS A 2 -40.22 -53.39 2.31
CA HIS A 2 -39.74 -52.03 2.61
C HIS A 2 -39.89 -51.47 4.04
N PHE A 3 -38.83 -51.67 4.84
CA PHE A 3 -38.40 -50.73 5.88
C PHE A 3 -37.63 -49.59 5.19
N ASN A 4 -38.08 -48.35 5.36
CA ASN A 4 -37.38 -47.17 4.85
C ASN A 4 -36.27 -46.76 5.83
N SER A 5 -35.05 -46.73 5.31
CA SER A 5 -33.82 -46.30 5.97
C SER A 5 -33.86 -44.83 6.36
N VAL A 6 -33.32 -44.55 7.54
CA VAL A 6 -33.00 -43.21 8.04
C VAL A 6 -31.60 -42.87 7.52
N GLU A 7 -31.47 -41.90 6.61
CA GLU A 7 -30.18 -41.29 6.29
C GLU A 7 -30.22 -39.81 6.69
N GLY A 8 -29.69 -39.55 7.89
CA GLY A 8 -29.23 -38.24 8.29
C GLY A 8 -27.70 -38.26 8.31
N THR A 9 -27.08 -37.37 7.54
CA THR A 9 -25.87 -36.57 7.85
C THR A 9 -25.29 -36.04 6.55
N GLY A 10 -25.92 -34.99 6.00
CA GLY A 10 -25.26 -34.13 5.03
C GLY A 10 -24.19 -33.32 5.75
N GLU A 11 -22.94 -33.79 5.71
CA GLU A 11 -21.77 -32.97 6.01
C GLU A 11 -21.78 -31.76 5.07
N THR A 12 -22.14 -30.59 5.59
CA THR A 12 -22.04 -29.34 4.85
C THR A 12 -20.58 -28.96 4.73
N ALA A 13 -20.00 -29.21 3.56
CA ALA A 13 -18.69 -28.68 3.18
C ALA A 13 -18.65 -27.16 3.41
N PRO A 14 -17.54 -26.60 3.92
CA PRO A 14 -17.44 -25.16 4.19
C PRO A 14 -17.66 -24.37 2.89
N THR A 15 -18.66 -23.51 2.90
CA THR A 15 -18.99 -22.62 1.77
C THR A 15 -17.76 -21.81 1.39
N LYS A 16 -17.25 -22.03 0.17
CA LYS A 16 -16.20 -21.21 -0.44
C LYS A 16 -16.68 -19.76 -0.40
N LYS A 17 -16.05 -18.91 0.42
CA LYS A 17 -16.39 -17.49 0.49
C LYS A 17 -16.03 -16.84 -0.84
N THR A 18 -17.02 -16.73 -1.73
CA THR A 18 -16.85 -16.07 -3.02
C THR A 18 -16.69 -14.57 -2.79
N ILE A 19 -15.53 -14.03 -3.16
CA ILE A 19 -15.25 -12.60 -3.05
C ILE A 19 -16.23 -11.85 -4.00
N PRO A 20 -17.01 -10.86 -3.51
CA PRO A 20 -17.92 -10.08 -4.34
C PRO A 20 -17.20 -9.43 -5.53
N ASP A 21 -17.90 -9.29 -6.65
CA ASP A 21 -17.30 -8.79 -7.89
C ASP A 21 -16.79 -7.35 -7.78
N TRP A 22 -17.50 -6.48 -7.05
CA TRP A 22 -17.04 -5.12 -6.78
C TRP A 22 -15.71 -5.07 -5.98
N ILE A 23 -15.39 -6.11 -5.18
CA ILE A 23 -14.09 -6.21 -4.50
C ILE A 23 -13.00 -6.63 -5.48
N LYS A 24 -13.30 -7.57 -6.39
CA LYS A 24 -12.35 -7.99 -7.45
C LYS A 24 -12.01 -6.81 -8.35
N GLU A 25 -13.01 -6.08 -8.82
CA GLU A 25 -12.82 -4.89 -9.66
C GLU A 25 -11.95 -3.84 -8.98
N ARG A 26 -12.17 -3.58 -7.68
CA ARG A 26 -11.35 -2.63 -6.92
C ARG A 26 -9.90 -3.09 -6.78
N TRP A 27 -9.67 -4.39 -6.59
CA TRP A 27 -8.32 -4.95 -6.56
C TRP A 27 -7.63 -4.88 -7.92
N GLU A 28 -8.33 -5.21 -9.00
CA GLU A 28 -7.81 -5.10 -10.36
C GLU A 28 -7.47 -3.66 -10.71
N ALA A 29 -8.34 -2.70 -10.36
CA ALA A 29 -8.08 -1.29 -10.55
C ALA A 29 -6.84 -0.82 -9.77
N GLY A 30 -6.68 -1.26 -8.52
CA GLY A 30 -5.49 -0.97 -7.71
C GLY A 30 -4.21 -1.57 -8.31
N ASN A 31 -4.26 -2.82 -8.77
CA ASN A 31 -3.12 -3.48 -9.41
C ASN A 31 -2.74 -2.81 -10.74
N LYS A 32 -3.73 -2.43 -11.54
CA LYS A 32 -3.54 -1.68 -12.78
C LYS A 32 -2.91 -0.32 -12.51
N PHE A 33 -3.43 0.42 -11.53
CA PHE A 33 -2.85 1.69 -11.08
C PHE A 33 -1.39 1.53 -10.64
N ASN A 34 -1.07 0.47 -9.90
CA ASN A 34 0.29 0.18 -9.51
C ASN A 34 1.18 -0.09 -10.73
N LYS A 35 0.73 -0.96 -11.65
CA LYS A 35 1.46 -1.34 -12.87
C LYS A 35 1.74 -0.14 -13.78
N GLU A 36 0.76 0.72 -14.00
CA GLU A 36 0.87 1.89 -14.88
C GLU A 36 1.82 2.96 -14.33
N ASN A 37 1.92 3.08 -13.00
CA ASN A 37 2.76 4.10 -12.37
C ASN A 37 4.19 3.62 -12.08
N ARG A 38 4.48 2.30 -12.12
CA ARG A 38 5.84 1.75 -11.88
C ARG A 38 6.92 2.35 -12.81
N PRO A 39 6.69 2.51 -14.14
CA PRO A 39 7.74 3.00 -15.06
C PRO A 39 8.21 4.43 -14.79
N ARG A 40 7.51 5.18 -13.95
CA ARG A 40 7.85 6.57 -13.60
C ARG A 40 9.00 6.69 -12.60
N TYR A 41 9.40 5.57 -12.01
CA TYR A 41 10.38 5.52 -10.93
C TYR A 41 11.53 4.57 -11.29
N PRO A 42 12.77 4.91 -10.88
CA PRO A 42 13.95 4.12 -11.22
C PRO A 42 13.99 2.77 -10.47
N TYR A 43 13.43 2.73 -9.26
CA TYR A 43 13.31 1.51 -8.47
C TYR A 43 11.88 1.34 -7.98
N ASN A 44 11.37 0.12 -8.08
CA ASN A 44 10.02 -0.26 -7.68
C ASN A 44 10.10 -1.48 -6.76
N GLU A 45 9.11 -1.61 -5.88
CA GLU A 45 8.98 -2.76 -4.98
C GLU A 45 10.26 -3.03 -4.17
N VAL A 46 10.81 -1.98 -3.56
CA VAL A 46 12.06 -2.06 -2.81
C VAL A 46 11.79 -2.70 -1.44
N GLU A 47 12.34 -3.89 -1.22
CA GLU A 47 12.27 -4.59 0.05
C GLU A 47 13.15 -3.94 1.12
N LEU A 48 12.61 -3.77 2.32
CA LEU A 48 13.31 -3.35 3.52
C LEU A 48 13.62 -4.56 4.40
N GLU A 49 14.73 -4.50 5.13
CA GLU A 49 15.04 -5.48 6.15
C GLU A 49 14.01 -5.40 7.30
N ALA A 50 13.59 -6.57 7.79
CA ALA A 50 12.70 -6.65 8.93
C ALA A 50 13.44 -6.10 10.17
N LYS A 51 12.91 -5.03 10.77
CA LYS A 51 13.44 -4.46 12.02
C LYS A 51 13.01 -5.23 13.26
N GLU A 52 12.00 -6.11 13.16
CA GLU A 52 11.38 -6.80 14.30
C GLU A 52 11.61 -8.32 14.26
N ALA A 53 11.72 -8.92 15.45
CA ALA A 53 11.73 -10.36 15.66
C ALA A 53 10.40 -10.96 15.17
N GLY A 54 10.43 -11.61 14.01
CA GLY A 54 9.23 -12.09 13.30
C GLY A 54 9.30 -11.95 11.77
N GLY A 55 10.31 -11.25 11.24
CA GLY A 55 10.66 -11.32 9.82
C GLY A 55 9.69 -10.61 8.86
N LYS A 56 8.83 -9.72 9.36
CA LYS A 56 7.91 -8.96 8.51
C LYS A 56 8.70 -8.00 7.61
N LYS A 57 8.78 -8.33 6.33
CA LYS A 57 9.41 -7.50 5.30
C LYS A 57 8.42 -6.42 4.86
N TYR A 58 8.89 -5.17 4.83
CA TYR A 58 8.15 -4.07 4.25
C TYR A 58 8.63 -3.84 2.83
N VAL A 59 7.71 -3.54 1.92
CA VAL A 59 8.03 -3.22 0.53
C VAL A 59 7.58 -1.79 0.27
N VAL A 60 8.49 -0.97 -0.25
CA VAL A 60 8.18 0.38 -0.75
C VAL A 60 7.73 0.26 -2.20
N ASP A 61 6.60 0.86 -2.55
CA ASP A 61 6.04 0.75 -3.90
C ASP A 61 7.00 1.29 -4.96
N SER A 62 7.59 2.46 -4.72
CA SER A 62 8.60 3.08 -5.59
C SER A 62 9.60 3.93 -4.81
N TYR A 63 10.85 3.98 -5.26
CA TYR A 63 11.93 4.68 -4.58
C TYR A 63 12.86 5.42 -5.56
N VAL A 64 13.16 6.67 -5.24
CA VAL A 64 14.18 7.48 -5.89
C VAL A 64 15.25 7.79 -4.83
N PRO A 65 16.47 7.24 -4.94
CA PRO A 65 17.47 7.35 -3.88
C PRO A 65 17.79 8.79 -3.51
N ASN A 66 17.80 9.06 -2.21
CA ASN A 66 18.05 10.39 -1.63
C ASN A 66 17.05 11.47 -2.03
N LYS A 67 15.93 11.12 -2.68
CA LYS A 67 14.93 12.06 -3.17
C LYS A 67 13.53 11.74 -2.67
N GLN A 68 12.97 10.59 -3.02
CA GLN A 68 11.56 10.28 -2.80
C GLN A 68 11.36 8.82 -2.38
N ILE A 69 10.57 8.61 -1.34
CA ILE A 69 10.07 7.32 -0.89
C ILE A 69 8.57 7.33 -1.14
N VAL A 70 8.12 6.58 -2.13
CA VAL A 70 6.75 6.67 -2.63
C VAL A 70 5.99 5.42 -2.22
N SER A 71 4.86 5.63 -1.54
CA SER A 71 3.86 4.59 -1.35
C SER A 71 2.55 5.01 -1.98
N ARG A 72 1.92 4.08 -2.68
CA ARG A 72 0.74 4.32 -3.52
C ARG A 72 -0.52 3.86 -2.83
N LYS A 73 -1.55 4.69 -2.87
CA LYS A 73 -2.91 4.31 -2.46
C LYS A 73 -3.89 4.66 -3.57
N PHE A 74 -4.50 3.64 -4.16
CA PHE A 74 -5.58 3.83 -5.11
C PHE A 74 -6.89 4.14 -4.37
N THR A 75 -7.04 5.40 -3.93
CA THR A 75 -8.17 5.85 -3.11
C THR A 75 -8.40 7.35 -3.25
N GLN A 76 -9.67 7.75 -3.24
CA GLN A 76 -10.09 9.14 -3.06
C GLN A 76 -10.10 9.45 -1.55
N LEU A 77 -9.15 10.26 -1.07
CA LEU A 77 -8.97 10.58 0.35
C LEU A 77 -10.20 11.30 0.94
N SER A 78 -10.94 12.02 0.10
CA SER A 78 -12.22 12.65 0.45
C SER A 78 -13.39 11.67 0.62
N GLU A 79 -13.26 10.43 0.13
CA GLU A 79 -14.35 9.43 0.14
C GLU A 79 -14.15 8.34 1.18
N VAL A 80 -12.98 8.32 1.84
CA VAL A 80 -12.72 7.43 2.98
C VAL A 80 -12.93 8.17 4.29
N LYS A 81 -13.09 7.39 5.36
CA LYS A 81 -13.07 7.95 6.71
C LYS A 81 -11.72 8.65 6.93
N GLU A 82 -11.75 9.81 7.54
CA GLU A 82 -10.56 10.59 7.87
C GLU A 82 -9.53 9.77 8.66
N SER A 83 -10.00 8.98 9.63
CA SER A 83 -9.14 8.07 10.41
C SER A 83 -8.43 7.03 9.54
N THR A 84 -9.03 6.60 8.43
CA THR A 84 -8.41 5.70 7.46
C THR A 84 -7.31 6.41 6.68
N ALA A 85 -7.55 7.63 6.20
CA ALA A 85 -6.55 8.43 5.50
C ALA A 85 -5.35 8.77 6.41
N ILE A 86 -5.62 9.19 7.65
CA ILE A 86 -4.59 9.40 8.68
C ILE A 86 -3.84 8.10 8.98
N GLY A 87 -4.54 6.96 8.99
CA GLY A 87 -3.94 5.64 9.11
C GLY A 87 -2.88 5.38 8.03
N TYR A 88 -3.15 5.75 6.78
CA TYR A 88 -2.16 5.63 5.70
C TYR A 88 -0.90 6.47 5.97
N LEU A 89 -1.06 7.71 6.43
CA LEU A 89 0.08 8.60 6.77
C LEU A 89 0.92 8.01 7.92
N LYS A 90 0.26 7.50 8.96
CA LYS A 90 0.93 6.83 10.09
C LYS A 90 1.66 5.57 9.64
N GLU A 91 1.04 4.76 8.78
CA GLU A 91 1.71 3.59 8.21
C GLU A 91 2.97 3.97 7.42
N LEU A 92 2.94 5.05 6.63
CA LEU A 92 4.11 5.52 5.90
C LEU A 92 5.27 5.87 6.84
N THR A 93 5.02 6.66 7.87
CA THR A 93 6.07 7.07 8.83
C THR A 93 6.62 5.87 9.62
N GLN A 94 5.76 4.95 10.04
CA GLN A 94 6.15 3.77 10.80
C GLN A 94 6.95 2.79 9.94
N LYS A 95 6.42 2.40 8.78
CA LYS A 95 7.02 1.38 7.90
C LYS A 95 8.26 1.87 7.18
N TYR A 96 8.27 3.15 6.79
CA TYR A 96 9.29 3.72 5.90
C TYR A 96 10.09 4.85 6.56
N SER A 97 10.25 4.78 7.88
CA SER A 97 11.12 5.69 8.64
C SER A 97 12.48 5.84 7.95
N SER A 98 12.94 7.09 7.82
CA SER A 98 14.25 7.38 7.24
C SER A 98 15.34 6.65 8.03
N GLY A 99 16.29 6.03 7.33
CA GLY A 99 17.29 5.15 7.94
C GLY A 99 16.91 3.67 7.98
N SER A 100 15.71 3.29 7.52
CA SER A 100 15.35 1.88 7.31
C SER A 100 16.33 1.20 6.36
N LYS A 101 16.88 0.06 6.76
CA LYS A 101 17.88 -0.66 5.96
C LYS A 101 17.18 -1.37 4.80
N ILE A 102 17.72 -1.19 3.59
CA ILE A 102 17.24 -1.86 2.39
C ILE A 102 17.77 -3.30 2.41
N SER A 103 16.90 -4.25 2.06
CA SER A 103 17.21 -5.68 2.01
C SER A 103 18.39 -5.96 1.08
N ASN A 104 19.29 -6.86 1.50
CA ASN A 104 20.35 -7.40 0.65
C ASN A 104 19.94 -8.61 -0.18
N GLY A 105 18.63 -8.87 -0.31
CA GLY A 105 18.10 -9.99 -1.07
C GLY A 105 18.52 -10.00 -2.55
N ALA A 106 18.37 -11.16 -3.19
CA ALA A 106 18.72 -11.35 -4.60
C ALA A 106 17.95 -10.40 -5.54
N PHE A 107 16.73 -10.01 -5.16
CA PHE A 107 15.85 -9.14 -5.95
C PHE A 107 16.10 -7.64 -5.74
N THR A 108 16.93 -7.26 -4.75
CA THR A 108 17.30 -5.85 -4.57
C THR A 108 18.33 -5.44 -5.62
N PRO A 109 18.15 -4.30 -6.30
CA PRO A 109 19.18 -3.75 -7.19
C PRO A 109 20.51 -3.52 -6.45
N ASN A 110 21.64 -3.88 -7.07
CA ASN A 110 22.96 -3.73 -6.44
C ASN A 110 23.26 -2.30 -5.96
N ALA A 111 22.73 -1.28 -6.65
CA ALA A 111 22.86 0.12 -6.27
C ALA A 111 22.18 0.48 -4.92
N LEU A 112 21.25 -0.35 -4.44
CA LEU A 112 20.49 -0.12 -3.20
C LEU A 112 20.89 -1.08 -2.07
N LYS A 113 21.59 -2.18 -2.38
CA LYS A 113 21.99 -3.20 -1.39
C LYS A 113 22.81 -2.57 -0.27
N GLY A 114 22.38 -2.83 0.96
CA GLY A 114 23.05 -2.41 2.19
C GLY A 114 22.87 -0.93 2.48
N GLY A 115 22.18 -0.21 1.59
CA GLY A 115 21.86 1.19 1.76
C GLY A 115 20.74 1.40 2.77
N GLN A 116 20.52 2.68 3.05
CA GLN A 116 19.41 3.12 3.88
C GLN A 116 18.39 3.88 3.04
N LEU A 117 17.13 3.71 3.41
CA LEU A 117 16.02 4.44 2.83
C LEU A 117 16.13 5.91 3.24
N LYS A 118 16.35 6.78 2.25
CA LYS A 118 16.51 8.21 2.45
C LYS A 118 15.79 8.99 1.35
N GLY A 119 14.97 9.94 1.75
CA GLY A 119 14.21 10.78 0.85
C GLY A 119 12.96 11.34 1.52
N GLN A 120 12.25 12.18 0.79
CA GLN A 120 10.96 12.71 1.17
C GLN A 120 9.89 11.61 1.11
N LEU A 121 9.10 11.45 2.18
CA LEU A 121 7.95 10.54 2.17
C LEU A 121 6.85 11.13 1.29
N ILE A 122 6.33 10.32 0.37
CA ILE A 122 5.27 10.70 -0.56
C ILE A 122 4.16 9.66 -0.49
N LEU A 123 2.95 10.13 -0.19
CA LEU A 123 1.72 9.38 -0.43
C LEU A 123 1.22 9.73 -1.83
N GLU A 124 1.41 8.79 -2.77
CA GLU A 124 0.93 8.96 -4.15
C GLU A 124 -0.49 8.41 -4.31
N VAL A 125 -1.39 9.26 -4.81
CA VAL A 125 -2.83 8.96 -4.95
C VAL A 125 -3.30 9.23 -6.37
N PRO A 126 -4.44 8.66 -6.82
CA PRO A 126 -5.09 9.14 -8.03
C PRO A 126 -5.48 10.62 -7.88
N MET A 127 -5.72 11.29 -9.00
CA MET A 127 -6.32 12.64 -8.99
C MET A 127 -7.57 12.64 -8.11
N GLN A 128 -7.65 13.61 -7.21
CA GLN A 128 -8.77 13.74 -6.29
C GLN A 128 -9.94 14.45 -6.96
N ASN A 129 -11.10 13.81 -6.98
CA ASN A 129 -12.32 14.35 -7.56
C ASN A 129 -12.94 15.44 -6.68
N LYS A 130 -12.70 15.37 -5.37
CA LYS A 130 -13.15 16.35 -4.37
C LYS A 130 -11.94 16.87 -3.59
N PRO A 131 -12.04 18.06 -2.96
CA PRO A 131 -10.99 18.56 -2.08
C PRO A 131 -10.66 17.57 -0.98
N ILE A 132 -9.35 17.38 -0.73
CA ILE A 132 -8.91 16.59 0.42
C ILE A 132 -9.24 17.40 1.69
N PRO A 133 -9.87 16.79 2.71
CA PRO A 133 -10.09 17.43 4.00
C PRO A 133 -8.80 18.04 4.57
N GLN A 134 -8.88 19.29 5.04
CA GLN A 134 -7.71 20.05 5.51
C GLN A 134 -6.98 19.32 6.65
N THR A 135 -7.72 18.65 7.53
CA THR A 135 -7.15 17.87 8.63
C THR A 135 -6.21 16.76 8.17
N ILE A 136 -6.47 16.14 7.00
CA ILE A 136 -5.58 15.13 6.40
C ILE A 136 -4.32 15.80 5.86
N LEU A 137 -4.45 16.97 5.24
CA LEU A 137 -3.31 17.75 4.73
C LEU A 137 -2.42 18.22 5.89
N ASP A 138 -3.01 18.72 6.96
CA ASP A 138 -2.32 19.17 8.16
C ASP A 138 -1.55 18.03 8.83
N GLU A 139 -2.18 16.86 8.96
CA GLU A 139 -1.52 15.66 9.51
C GLU A 139 -0.38 15.18 8.58
N ALA A 140 -0.54 15.28 7.26
CA ALA A 140 0.54 14.95 6.32
C ALA A 140 1.73 15.91 6.48
N THR A 141 1.48 17.22 6.52
CA THR A 141 2.51 18.25 6.74
C THR A 141 3.22 18.07 8.07
N LYS A 142 2.47 17.81 9.15
CA LYS A 142 3.03 17.52 10.49
C LYS A 142 3.96 16.31 10.47
N ASN A 143 3.59 15.26 9.75
CA ASN A 143 4.40 14.04 9.59
C ASN A 143 5.47 14.16 8.51
N ARG A 144 5.63 15.34 7.88
CA ARG A 144 6.55 15.59 6.76
C ARG A 144 6.32 14.61 5.61
N ILE A 145 5.06 14.38 5.26
CA ILE A 145 4.63 13.58 4.10
C ILE A 145 4.05 14.54 3.07
N LEU A 146 4.44 14.37 1.80
CA LEU A 146 3.79 15.06 0.69
C LEU A 146 2.68 14.18 0.12
N ILE A 147 1.49 14.72 -0.01
CA ILE A 147 0.40 14.07 -0.75
C ILE A 147 0.49 14.57 -2.19
N LYS A 148 0.76 13.64 -3.12
CA LYS A 148 0.98 13.94 -4.53
C LYS A 148 0.06 13.09 -5.39
N ASP A 149 -0.57 13.66 -6.42
CA ASP A 149 -1.27 12.84 -7.41
C ASP A 149 -0.35 12.30 -8.51
N ILE A 150 -0.91 11.42 -9.34
CA ILE A 150 -0.25 10.89 -10.53
C ILE A 150 0.11 11.95 -11.59
N ASN A 151 -0.43 13.16 -11.55
CA ASN A 151 -0.01 14.23 -12.45
C ASN A 151 1.11 15.09 -11.85
N GLY A 152 1.55 14.77 -10.63
CA GLY A 152 2.59 15.50 -9.91
C GLY A 152 2.06 16.68 -9.11
N LYS A 153 0.74 16.89 -9.04
CA LYS A 153 0.15 17.94 -8.19
C LYS A 153 0.35 17.56 -6.73
N VAL A 154 0.94 18.47 -5.97
CA VAL A 154 1.07 18.37 -4.51
C VAL A 154 -0.10 19.11 -3.86
N TYR A 155 -0.68 18.54 -2.81
CA TYR A 155 -1.87 19.09 -2.15
C TYR A 155 -1.59 19.83 -0.83
N ASN A 156 -0.41 19.65 -0.23
CA ASN A 156 -0.03 20.23 1.06
C ASN A 156 1.31 20.96 1.02
#